data_AF-A0A512T406-F1
#
_entry.id   AF-A0A512T406-F1
#
_cell.length_a   1.000
_cell.length_b   1.000
_cell.length_c   1.000
_cell.angle_alpha   90.00
_cell.angle_beta   90.00
_cell.angle_gamma   90.00
#
_symmetry.space_group_name_H-M   'P 1'
#
loop_
_entity.id
_entity.type
_entity.pdbx_description
1 polymer ?
#
loop_
_entity_poly.entity_id
_entity_poly.type
_entity_poly.pdbx_seq_one_letter_code
_entity_poly.pdbx_strand_id
1 'polypeptide(L)'
;MDGRRILDRVVATLGVLGLFAVLPFYVAAGLAAPLWAVVLLLAFWLALLTTAIRWFTRWPWPILAMPFVAAAVWWLAMTLGESLLGWQA
;
A
#
# COMPACT_ATOMS: atom_id res chain seq x y z
N MET A 1 28.38 -16.35 -3.12
CA MET A 1 27.12 -15.74 -2.67
C MET A 1 26.10 -15.94 -3.79
N ASP A 2 24.98 -16.60 -3.53
CA ASP A 2 23.95 -16.88 -4.55
C ASP A 2 23.27 -15.59 -4.99
N GLY A 3 23.56 -15.11 -6.21
CA GLY A 3 23.02 -13.85 -6.75
C GLY A 3 21.49 -13.76 -6.72
N ARG A 4 20.79 -14.89 -6.88
CA ARG A 4 19.31 -14.94 -6.76
C ARG A 4 18.80 -14.55 -5.38
N ARG A 5 19.45 -14.98 -4.30
CA ARG A 5 19.02 -14.63 -2.94
C ARG A 5 19.19 -13.15 -2.64
N ILE A 6 20.22 -12.51 -3.22
CA ILE A 6 20.43 -11.07 -3.10
C ILE A 6 19.34 -10.32 -3.86
N LEU A 7 19.05 -10.74 -5.10
CA LEU A 7 17.98 -10.14 -5.91
C LEU A 7 16.63 -10.23 -5.21
N ASP A 8 16.26 -11.41 -4.70
CA ASP A 8 15.00 -11.63 -3.97
C ASP A 8 14.86 -10.70 -2.75
N ARG A 9 15.96 -10.50 -2.00
CA ARG A 9 15.97 -9.56 -0.87
C ARG A 9 15.84 -8.11 -1.31
N VAL A 10 16.52 -7.71 -2.38
CA VAL A 10 16.42 -6.35 -2.92
C VAL A 10 14.99 -6.08 -3.38
N VAL A 11 14.37 -7.00 -4.11
CA VAL A 11 12.99 -6.90 -4.58
C VAL A 11 12.01 -6.77 -3.40
N ALA A 12 12.12 -7.64 -2.39
CA ALA A 12 11.27 -7.56 -1.21
C ALA A 12 11.47 -6.26 -0.42
N THR A 13 12.73 -5.80 -0.29
CA THR A 13 13.06 -4.54 0.39
C THR A 13 12.47 -3.34 -0.35
N LEU A 14 12.58 -3.30 -1.68
CA LEU A 14 12.00 -2.24 -2.51
C LEU A 14 10.47 -2.21 -2.40
N GLY A 15 9.80 -3.38 -2.38
CA GLY A 15 8.36 -3.43 -2.20
C GLY A 15 7.90 -2.91 -0.83
N VAL A 16 8.62 -3.25 0.25
CA VAL A 16 8.36 -2.71 1.59
C VAL A 16 8.61 -1.20 1.65
N LEU A 17 9.72 -0.71 1.09
CA LEU A 17 10.00 0.72 1.02
C LEU A 17 8.93 1.47 0.21
N GLY A 18 8.44 0.87 -0.87
CA GLY A 18 7.32 1.40 -1.65
C GLY A 18 6.05 1.55 -0.81
N LEU A 19 5.73 0.59 0.07
CA LEU A 19 4.57 0.71 0.96
C LEU A 19 4.70 1.90 1.91
N PHE A 20 5.90 2.13 2.45
CA PHE A 20 6.18 3.33 3.27
C PHE A 20 6.10 4.62 2.46
N ALA A 21 6.56 4.62 1.21
CA ALA A 21 6.46 5.79 0.33
C ALA A 21 5.00 6.18 0.02
N VAL A 22 4.08 5.20 0.02
CA VAL A 22 2.64 5.43 -0.23
C VAL A 22 1.88 5.83 1.05
N LEU A 23 2.41 5.56 2.24
CA LEU A 23 1.75 5.86 3.51
C LEU A 23 1.33 7.34 3.68
N PRO A 24 2.12 8.36 3.28
CA PRO A 24 1.70 9.76 3.37
C PRO A 24 0.38 10.06 2.65
N PHE A 25 0.08 9.40 1.53
CA PHE A 25 -1.19 9.57 0.82
C PHE A 25 -2.37 9.06 1.65
N TYR A 26 -2.20 7.93 2.33
CA TYR A 26 -3.22 7.35 3.22
C TYR A 26 -3.48 8.22 4.44
N VAL A 27 -2.45 8.90 4.97
CA VAL A 27 -2.61 9.85 6.07
C VAL A 27 -3.27 11.14 5.58
N ALA A 28 -2.84 11.68 4.43
CA ALA A 28 -3.43 12.86 3.81
C ALA A 28 -4.91 12.66 3.45
N ALA A 29 -5.35 11.41 3.24
CA ALA A 29 -6.75 11.08 3.04
C ALA A 29 -7.67 11.58 4.15
N GLY A 30 -7.17 11.72 5.38
CA GLY A 30 -7.93 12.28 6.50
C GLY A 30 -8.36 13.74 6.33
N LEU A 31 -7.76 14.47 5.38
CA LEU A 31 -8.16 15.84 5.06
C LEU A 31 -9.36 15.90 4.11
N ALA A 32 -9.57 14.84 3.32
CA ALA A 32 -10.51 14.78 2.22
C ALA A 32 -11.71 13.86 2.47
N ALA A 33 -11.45 12.74 3.15
CA ALA A 33 -12.39 11.65 3.35
C ALA A 33 -12.87 11.57 4.81
N PRO A 34 -14.10 11.06 5.06
CA PRO A 34 -14.60 10.85 6.42
C PRO A 34 -13.76 9.82 7.19
N LEU A 35 -13.71 9.97 8.52
CA LEU A 35 -12.82 9.19 9.39
C LEU A 35 -12.95 7.67 9.20
N TRP A 36 -14.15 7.15 9.00
CA TRP A 36 -14.37 5.71 8.80
C TRP A 36 -13.69 5.19 7.53
N ALA A 37 -13.66 5.97 6.44
CA ALA A 37 -13.02 5.58 5.20
C ALA A 37 -11.50 5.58 5.34
N VAL A 38 -10.95 6.57 6.06
CA VAL A 38 -9.52 6.66 6.39
C VAL A 38 -9.10 5.45 7.23
N VAL A 39 -9.90 5.06 8.22
CA VAL A 39 -9.63 3.86 9.04
C VAL A 39 -9.62 2.59 8.18
N LEU A 40 -10.56 2.44 7.25
CA LEU A 40 -10.59 1.29 6.33
C LEU A 40 -9.38 1.28 5.38
N LEU A 41 -9.00 2.43 4.82
CA LEU A 41 -7.81 2.58 3.98
C LEU A 41 -6.53 2.21 4.77
N LEU A 42 -6.36 2.75 5.98
CA LEU A 42 -5.21 2.41 6.82
C LEU A 42 -5.18 0.94 7.22
N ALA A 43 -6.35 0.35 7.54
CA ALA A 43 -6.46 -1.07 7.82
C ALA A 43 -6.05 -1.93 6.61
N PHE A 44 -6.47 -1.54 5.39
CA PHE A 44 -6.06 -2.18 4.16
C PHE A 44 -4.54 -2.08 3.92
N TRP A 45 -3.97 -0.89 4.12
CA TRP A 45 -2.52 -0.70 4.02
C TRP A 45 -1.75 -1.56 5.03
N LEU A 46 -2.22 -1.64 6.27
CA LEU A 46 -1.64 -2.50 7.32
C LEU A 46 -1.73 -3.98 6.94
N ALA A 47 -2.82 -4.41 6.31
CA ALA A 47 -2.95 -5.78 5.80
C ALA A 47 -1.91 -6.08 4.70
N LEU A 48 -1.65 -5.13 3.80
CA LEU A 48 -0.59 -5.27 2.81
C LEU A 48 0.80 -5.31 3.46
N LEU A 49 1.08 -4.42 4.42
CA LEU A 49 2.36 -4.41 5.13
C LEU A 49 2.61 -5.71 5.90
N THR A 50 1.60 -6.19 6.64
CA THR A 50 1.71 -7.46 7.38
C THR A 50 1.91 -8.65 6.45
N THR A 51 1.24 -8.65 5.29
CA THR A 51 1.45 -9.68 4.25
C THR A 51 2.86 -9.59 3.66
N ALA A 52 3.36 -8.37 3.39
CA ALA A 52 4.72 -8.15 2.91
C ALA A 52 5.78 -8.69 3.88
N ILE A 53 5.63 -8.40 5.18
CA ILE A 53 6.54 -8.91 6.23
C ILE A 53 6.46 -10.44 6.29
N ARG A 54 5.25 -11.02 6.21
CA ARG A 54 5.04 -12.47 6.32
C ARG A 54 5.57 -13.23 5.09
N TRP A 55 5.56 -12.63 3.91
CA TRP A 55 6.01 -13.25 2.67
C TRP A 55 7.45 -12.91 2.29
N PHE A 56 8.11 -12.05 3.06
CA PHE A 56 9.45 -11.51 2.77
C PHE A 56 10.48 -12.54 2.32
N THR A 57 10.45 -13.75 2.90
CA THR A 57 11.40 -14.83 2.58
C THR A 57 10.85 -15.89 1.63
N ARG A 58 9.52 -16.04 1.53
CA ARG A 58 8.91 -17.12 0.74
C ARG A 58 8.57 -16.66 -0.69
N TRP A 59 8.00 -15.46 -0.85
CA TRP A 59 7.45 -14.97 -2.13
C TRP A 59 7.77 -13.47 -2.29
N PRO A 60 9.00 -13.09 -2.72
CA PRO A 60 9.45 -11.70 -2.76
C PRO A 60 8.82 -10.88 -3.90
N TRP A 61 8.49 -11.51 -5.03
CA TRP A 61 7.95 -10.83 -6.21
C TRP A 61 6.57 -10.18 -6.00
N PRO A 62 5.58 -10.84 -5.37
CA PRO A 62 4.31 -10.19 -5.03
C PRO A 62 4.45 -8.94 -4.16
N ILE A 63 5.49 -8.87 -3.31
CA ILE A 63 5.73 -7.73 -2.41
C ILE A 63 6.05 -6.46 -3.20
N LEU A 64 6.72 -6.60 -4.35
CA LEU A 64 6.99 -5.47 -5.23
C LEU A 64 5.72 -4.88 -5.86
N ALA A 65 4.68 -5.69 -6.06
CA ALA A 65 3.40 -5.25 -6.61
C ALA A 65 2.50 -4.54 -5.57
N MET A 66 2.65 -4.86 -4.29
CA MET A 66 1.83 -4.31 -3.20
C MET A 66 1.77 -2.77 -3.12
N PRO A 67 2.86 -2.00 -3.28
CA PRO A 67 2.75 -0.54 -3.28
C PRO A 67 1.91 0.00 -4.43
N PHE A 68 1.94 -0.64 -5.61
CA PHE A 68 1.10 -0.24 -6.74
C PHE A 68 -0.36 -0.56 -6.49
N VAL A 69 -0.66 -1.71 -5.87
CA VAL A 69 -2.02 -2.05 -5.43
C VAL A 69 -2.51 -1.04 -4.40
N ALA A 70 -1.68 -0.68 -3.42
CA ALA A 70 -2.01 0.33 -2.42
C ALA A 70 -2.32 1.70 -3.07
N ALA A 71 -1.49 2.14 -4.02
CA ALA A 71 -1.71 3.39 -4.75
C ALA A 71 -2.99 3.36 -5.59
N ALA A 72 -3.25 2.26 -6.30
CA ALA A 72 -4.45 2.09 -7.12
C ALA A 72 -5.74 2.08 -6.27
N VAL A 73 -5.73 1.38 -5.13
CA VAL A 73 -6.88 1.35 -4.20
C VAL A 73 -7.12 2.73 -3.60
N TRP A 74 -6.06 3.43 -3.19
CA TRP A 74 -6.18 4.80 -2.67
C TRP A 74 -6.79 5.74 -3.73
N TRP A 75 -6.27 5.70 -4.96
CA TRP A 75 -6.77 6.52 -6.07
C TRP A 75 -8.25 6.24 -6.34
N LEU A 76 -8.62 4.97 -6.48
CA LEU A 76 -10.01 4.57 -6.70
C LEU A 76 -10.92 5.01 -5.56
N ALA A 77 -10.48 4.86 -4.31
CA ALA A 77 -11.27 5.27 -3.14
C ALA A 77 -11.51 6.79 -3.15
N MET A 78 -10.52 7.61 -3.51
CA MET A 78 -10.68 9.06 -3.63
C MET A 78 -11.61 9.44 -4.78
N THR A 79 -11.40 8.90 -5.98
CA THR A 79 -12.23 9.21 -7.15
C THR A 79 -13.69 8.79 -6.95
N LEU A 80 -13.93 7.60 -6.37
CA LEU A 80 -15.27 7.13 -6.08
C LEU A 80 -15.90 7.86 -4.89
N GLY A 81 -15.10 8.22 -3.89
CA GLY A 81 -15.53 9.05 -2.77
C GLY A 81 -16.04 10.42 -3.21
N GLU A 82 -15.28 11.09 -4.08
CA GLU A 82 -15.67 12.38 -4.65
C GLU A 82 -16.93 12.26 -5.52
N SER A 83 -16.97 11.28 -6.44
CA SER A 83 -18.05 11.14 -7.42
C SER A 83 -19.36 10.56 -6.88
N LEU A 84 -19.30 9.61 -5.93
CA LEU A 84 -20.48 8.89 -5.43
C LEU A 84 -20.94 9.36 -4.06
N LEU A 85 -20.00 9.82 -3.22
CA LEU A 85 -20.25 10.10 -1.81
C LEU A 85 -20.04 11.58 -1.45
N GLY A 86 -19.62 12.42 -2.42
CA GLY A 86 -19.41 13.86 -2.24
C GLY A 86 -18.25 14.20 -1.31
N TRP A 87 -17.23 13.36 -1.23
CA TRP A 87 -16.01 13.66 -0.45
C TRP A 87 -15.24 14.82 -1.10
N GLN A 88 -14.54 15.62 -0.29
CA GLN A 88 -13.72 16.74 -0.79
C GLN A 88 -12.29 16.25 -1.05
N ALA A 89 -12.15 15.37 -2.04
CA ALA A 89 -10.87 14.80 -2.45
C ALA A 89 -9.90 15.83 -3.07
#